data_AF-A0A7X3YEL4-F1
#
_entry.id   AF-A0A7X3YEL4-F1
#
_cell.length_a   1.000
_cell.length_b   1.000
_cell.length_c   1.000
_cell.angle_alpha   90.00
_cell.angle_beta   90.00
_cell.angle_gamma   90.00
#
_symmetry.space_group_name_H-M   'P 1'
#
loop_
_entity.id
_entity.type
_entity.pdbx_description
1 polymer ?
#
loop_
_entity_poly.entity_id
_entity_poly.type
_entity_poly.pdbx_seq_one_letter_code
_entity_poly.pdbx_strand_id
1 'polypeptide(L)' 'MAAAVEAEDAIADRRELVEWFERGCKPPEDWRCGTEHEKFVFRRSDLSRPGYDDPDGIGEL' A
#
# COMPACT_ATOMS: atom_id res chain seq x y z
N MET A 1 6.33 -21.97 26.46
CA MET A 1 7.47 -21.08 26.20
C MET A 1 7.26 -20.51 24.80
N ALA A 2 7.10 -19.19 24.68
CA ALA A 2 7.01 -18.56 23.37
C ALA A 2 8.38 -18.66 22.69
N ALA A 3 8.40 -19.11 21.43
CA ALA A 3 9.61 -19.10 20.61
C ALA A 3 10.06 -17.64 20.42
N ALA A 4 11.37 -17.40 20.56
CA ALA A 4 11.95 -16.11 20.20
C ALA A 4 11.75 -15.89 18.70
N VAL A 5 11.29 -14.71 18.32
CA VAL A 5 11.37 -14.25 16.93
C VAL A 5 12.84 -14.03 16.63
N GLU A 6 13.41 -14.78 15.68
CA GLU A 6 14.76 -14.53 15.19
C GLU A 6 14.77 -13.15 14.50
N ALA A 7 15.61 -12.26 15.02
CA ALA A 7 15.57 -10.82 14.81
C ALA A 7 16.38 -10.38 13.59
N GLU A 8 16.31 -11.11 12.49
CA GLU A 8 17.14 -10.85 11.30
C GLU A 8 16.83 -9.52 10.61
N ASP A 9 15.58 -9.01 10.74
CA ASP A 9 15.14 -7.71 10.21
C ASP A 9 14.68 -6.74 11.32
N ALA A 10 15.10 -6.94 12.57
CA ALA A 10 14.72 -6.05 13.65
C ALA A 10 15.43 -4.69 13.52
N ILE A 11 14.64 -3.62 13.49
CA ILE A 11 15.16 -2.25 13.60
C ILE A 11 15.83 -2.10 14.96
N ALA A 12 17.17 -2.02 14.98
CA ALA A 12 17.96 -1.94 16.19
C ALA A 12 18.13 -0.49 16.67
N ASP A 13 18.07 0.47 15.74
CA ASP A 13 18.19 1.89 16.03
C ASP A 13 17.23 2.75 15.18
N ARG A 14 16.82 3.89 15.74
CA ARG A 14 16.01 4.90 15.03
C ARG A 14 16.68 5.38 13.73
N ARG A 15 18.01 5.39 13.65
CA ARG A 15 18.79 5.82 12.49
C ARG A 15 18.48 5.01 11.25
N GLU A 16 18.23 3.71 11.37
CA GLU A 16 17.91 2.84 10.23
C GLU A 16 16.64 3.30 9.51
N LEU A 17 15.64 3.78 10.27
CA LEU A 17 14.43 4.37 9.72
C LEU A 17 14.69 5.69 9.00
N VAL A 18 15.58 6.52 9.55
CA VAL A 18 15.96 7.80 8.94
C VAL A 18 16.69 7.54 7.62
N GLU A 19 17.68 6.65 7.64
CA GLU A 19 18.48 6.27 6.47
C GLU A 19 17.61 5.69 5.34
N TRP A 20 16.53 4.98 5.67
CA TRP A 20 15.57 4.49 4.67
C TRP A 20 14.90 5.63 3.89
N PHE A 21 14.49 6.71 4.56
CA PHE A 21 13.92 7.90 3.89
C PHE A 21 14.98 8.70 3.12
N GLU A 22 16.19 8.82 3.68
CA GLU A 22 17.30 9.53 3.01
C GLU A 22 17.65 8.92 1.65
N ARG A 23 17.58 7.59 1.53
CA ARG A 23 17.73 6.88 0.25
C ARG A 23 16.69 7.25 -0.81
N GLY A 24 15.58 7.89 -0.41
CA GLY A 24 14.55 8.40 -1.32
C GLY A 24 14.87 9.74 -1.97
N CYS A 25 15.91 10.47 -1.50
CA CYS A 25 16.31 11.76 -2.06
C CYS A 25 16.81 11.60 -3.51
N LYS A 26 16.31 12.46 -4.42
CA LYS A 26 16.66 12.44 -5.85
C LYS A 26 17.04 13.84 -6.34
N PRO A 27 18.00 13.96 -7.26
CA PRO A 27 18.32 15.24 -7.87
C PRO A 27 17.17 15.71 -8.79
N PRO A 28 17.04 17.02 -9.09
CA PRO A 28 15.92 17.56 -9.86
C PRO A 28 15.68 16.89 -11.22
N GLU A 29 16.74 16.48 -11.91
CA GLU A 29 16.67 15.76 -13.20
C GLU A 29 15.96 14.39 -13.10
N ASP A 30 15.95 13.80 -11.90
CA ASP A 30 15.33 12.49 -11.61
C ASP A 30 13.94 12.61 -10.98
N TRP A 31 13.43 13.83 -10.81
CA TRP A 31 12.07 14.03 -10.31
C TRP A 31 11.04 13.50 -11.31
N ARG A 32 9.95 12.93 -10.77
CA ARG A 32 8.83 12.37 -11.51
C ARG A 32 7.52 12.80 -10.85
N CYS A 33 6.41 12.71 -11.58
CA CYS A 33 5.07 12.98 -11.06
C CYS A 33 4.33 11.65 -10.92
N GLY A 34 3.97 11.27 -9.69
CA GLY A 34 3.11 10.13 -9.41
C GLY A 34 1.65 10.55 -9.37
N THR A 35 0.77 9.76 -9.96
CA THR A 35 -0.68 9.96 -9.87
C THR A 35 -1.35 8.72 -9.34
N GLU A 36 -2.23 8.91 -8.36
CA GLU A 36 -3.10 7.88 -7.81
C GLU A 36 -4.54 8.35 -7.95
N HIS A 37 -5.47 7.42 -8.16
CA HIS A 37 -6.89 7.75 -8.25
C HIS A 37 -7.74 6.65 -7.65
N GLU A 38 -8.62 7.05 -6.74
CA GLU A 38 -9.61 6.18 -6.12
C GLU A 38 -10.96 6.37 -6.80
N LYS A 39 -11.74 5.30 -6.88
CA LYS A 39 -13.07 5.30 -7.52
C LYS A 39 -14.05 4.57 -6.63
N PHE A 40 -15.24 5.13 -6.46
CA PHE A 40 -16.37 4.43 -5.88
C PHE A 40 -17.19 3.76 -6.99
N VAL A 41 -17.20 2.43 -7.00
CA VAL A 41 -18.02 1.65 -7.93
C VAL A 41 -19.42 1.48 -7.35
N PHE A 42 -20.44 1.50 -8.22
CA PHE A 42 -21.84 1.29 -7.86
C PHE A 42 -22.58 0.51 -8.95
N ARG A 43 -23.62 -0.22 -8.57
CA ARG A 43 -24.51 -0.90 -9.52
C ARG A 43 -25.38 0.10 -10.25
N ARG A 44 -25.47 0.01 -11.57
CA ARG A 44 -26.30 0.93 -12.35
C ARG A 44 -27.81 0.75 -12.13
N SER A 45 -28.23 -0.42 -11.66
CA SER A 45 -29.63 -0.77 -11.41
C SER A 45 -30.22 -0.04 -10.20
N ASP A 46 -29.47 0.06 -9.11
CA ASP A 46 -29.96 0.55 -7.82
C ASP A 46 -28.99 1.48 -7.06
N LEU A 47 -27.82 1.76 -7.65
CA LEU A 47 -26.75 2.58 -7.08
C LEU A 47 -26.12 2.02 -5.79
N SER A 48 -26.40 0.75 -5.45
CA SER A 48 -25.77 0.07 -4.32
C SER A 48 -24.28 -0.20 -4.58
N ARG A 49 -23.52 -0.37 -3.50
CA ARG A 49 -22.12 -0.79 -3.61
C ARG A 49 -22.07 -2.28 -3.97
N PRO A 50 -21.32 -2.68 -5.01
CA PRO A 50 -21.07 -4.09 -5.27
C PRO A 50 -20.29 -4.70 -4.08
N GLY A 51 -20.66 -5.91 -3.68
CA GLY A 51 -19.90 -6.69 -2.70
C GLY A 51 -18.58 -7.18 -3.29
N TYR A 52 -17.74 -7.77 -2.45
CA TYR A 52 -16.47 -8.33 -2.91
C TYR A 52 -16.70 -9.62 -3.72
N ASP A 53 -17.37 -10.61 -3.11
CA ASP A 53 -17.62 -11.93 -3.69
C ASP A 53 -18.98 -12.09 -4.40
N ASP A 54 -19.70 -10.99 -4.65
CA ASP A 54 -20.98 -11.06 -5.36
C ASP A 54 -20.77 -11.56 -6.81
N PRO A 55 -21.78 -12.17 -7.46
CA PRO A 55 -21.67 -12.56 -8.88
C PRO A 55 -21.33 -11.39 -9.83
N ASP A 56 -21.64 -10.16 -9.42
CA ASP A 56 -21.27 -8.89 -10.07
C ASP A 56 -20.36 -8.02 -9.17
N GLY A 57 -19.62 -8.67 -8.27
CA GLY A 57 -18.75 -8.05 -7.27
C GLY A 57 -17.43 -7.51 -7.82
N ILE A 58 -16.63 -6.93 -6.93
CA ILE A 58 -15.32 -6.31 -7.27
C ILE A 58 -14.12 -7.21 -6.96
N GLY A 59 -14.35 -8.45 -6.53
CA GLY A 59 -13.32 -9.43 -6.17
C GLY A 59 -12.83 -10.32 -7.31
N GLU A 60 -13.59 -10.45 -8.41
CA GLU A 60 -13.18 -11.23 -9.59
C GLU A 60 -12.63 -10.34 -10.71
N LEU A 61 -11.51 -10.76 -11.31
CA LEU A 61 -10.83 -10.13 -12.45
C LEU A 61 -11.18 -10.81 -13.76
#